data_AF-A0A4P9XN88-F1
#
_entry.id   AF-A0A4P9XN88-F1
#
_cell.length_a   1.000
_cell.length_b   1.000
_cell.length_c   1.000
_cell.angle_alpha   90.00
_cell.angle_beta   90.00
_cell.angle_gamma   90.00
#
_symmetry.space_group_name_H-M   'P 1'
#
loop_
_entity.id
_entity.type
_entity.pdbx_description
1 polymer ?
#
loop_
_entity_poly.entity_id
_entity_poly.type
_entity_poly.pdbx_seq_one_letter_code
_entity_poly.pdbx_strand_id
1 'polypeptide(L)'
;MSRMILPGDADMRGYAFGGNILAWMDVCAGTSANRFAGLPCVTASVDAVHFVSPIRVGDTAILTAMVNRSWKSSMEVGVHVEAEDMLSGERRVCSYAKMTFVAMRNQKPAPVPELVPQSPVEKSRWLLAELSRQKRYEMQSVPLLLRKDIRLRWHLVIPIRALSFEWVFTEHVNPLDITFGGNIMRWMHFAASVTASRHARAHLLLASIDRLQFVNPVMVGEVVAIRTIVSQAFNSSMELYITVNARDHCGGSARLSNEAFMTFVAVNERGRAIRVPGMHFESADERICADAADQRRARRLEERRLLKDMLV
;
A
#
# COMPACT_ATOMS: atom_id res chain seq x y z
N MET A 1 -4.71 13.65 11.94
CA MET A 1 -3.36 13.33 12.46
C MET A 1 -2.38 14.29 11.80
N SER A 2 -1.48 14.91 12.54
CA SER A 2 -0.41 15.75 11.98
C SER A 2 0.93 15.25 12.49
N ARG A 3 1.93 15.16 11.60
CA ARG A 3 3.26 14.67 11.95
C ARG A 3 4.32 15.43 11.16
N MET A 4 5.27 16.02 11.88
CA MET A 4 6.47 16.60 11.25
C MET A 4 7.34 15.48 10.68
N ILE A 5 7.82 15.64 9.45
CA ILE A 5 8.72 14.68 8.82
C ILE A 5 10.13 14.90 9.36
N LEU A 6 10.62 13.89 10.07
CA LEU A 6 11.97 13.84 10.61
C LEU A 6 12.93 13.13 9.64
N PRO A 7 14.25 13.29 9.80
CA PRO A 7 15.23 12.58 8.96
C PRO A 7 15.04 11.06 8.94
N GLY A 8 14.62 10.44 10.05
CA GLY A 8 14.33 9.00 10.11
C GLY A 8 13.07 8.57 9.33
N ASP A 9 12.23 9.52 8.93
CA ASP A 9 11.03 9.27 8.13
C ASP A 9 11.30 9.34 6.61
N ALA A 10 12.50 9.74 6.20
CA ALA A 10 12.86 10.09 4.83
C ALA A 10 14.11 9.38 4.31
N ASP A 11 14.24 9.36 2.99
CA ASP A 11 15.42 8.85 2.30
C ASP A 11 16.62 9.81 2.40
N MET A 12 17.75 9.39 1.83
CA MET A 12 19.00 10.18 1.83
C MET A 12 18.89 11.53 1.11
N ARG A 13 17.79 11.78 0.38
CA ARG A 13 17.51 13.05 -0.30
C ARG A 13 16.44 13.88 0.41
N GLY A 14 15.99 13.42 1.58
CA GLY A 14 14.99 14.08 2.37
C GLY A 14 13.57 13.90 1.86
N TYR A 15 13.29 12.92 1.00
CA TYR A 15 11.92 12.56 0.63
C TYR A 15 11.35 11.52 1.60
N ALA A 16 10.17 11.77 2.16
CA ALA A 16 9.51 10.82 3.05
C ALA A 16 9.29 9.47 2.37
N PHE A 17 9.57 8.38 3.08
CA PHE A 17 9.34 7.04 2.55
C PHE A 17 7.84 6.78 2.37
N GLY A 18 7.42 6.38 1.17
CA GLY A 18 6.03 6.06 0.88
C GLY A 18 5.43 5.00 1.82
N GLY A 19 6.23 4.01 2.22
CA GLY A 19 5.84 3.02 3.22
C GLY A 19 5.49 3.60 4.60
N ASN A 20 6.19 4.64 5.05
CA ASN A 20 5.85 5.34 6.30
C ASN A 20 4.50 6.05 6.16
N ILE A 21 4.28 6.71 5.02
CA ILE A 21 3.01 7.40 4.72
C ILE A 21 1.86 6.39 4.68
N LEU A 22 2.04 5.23 4.05
CA LEU A 22 1.03 4.15 4.03
C LEU A 22 0.71 3.62 5.43
N ALA A 23 1.72 3.49 6.29
CA ALA A 23 1.52 3.11 7.68
C ALA A 23 0.70 4.16 8.46
N TRP A 24 1.00 5.45 8.27
CA TRP A 24 0.25 6.52 8.92
C TRP A 24 -1.17 6.65 8.37
N MET A 25 -1.38 6.42 7.07
CA MET A 25 -2.71 6.35 6.47
C MET A 25 -3.54 5.27 7.16
N ASP A 26 -2.98 4.07 7.35
CA ASP A 26 -3.65 2.95 8.02
C ASP A 26 -4.01 3.27 9.47
N VAL A 27 -3.09 3.84 10.25
CA VAL A 27 -3.35 4.23 11.64
C VAL A 27 -4.44 5.31 11.71
N CYS A 28 -4.38 6.32 10.85
CA CYS A 28 -5.37 7.40 10.80
C CYS A 28 -6.76 6.86 10.41
N ALA A 29 -6.82 6.00 9.40
CA ALA A 29 -8.04 5.37 8.92
C ALA A 29 -8.62 4.41 9.96
N GLY A 30 -7.79 3.54 10.53
CA GLY A 30 -8.16 2.58 11.55
C GLY A 30 -8.69 3.26 12.81
N THR A 31 -8.10 4.40 13.21
CA THR A 31 -8.62 5.22 14.31
C THR A 31 -10.03 5.75 14.00
N SER A 32 -10.26 6.25 12.77
CA SER A 32 -11.58 6.70 12.34
C SER A 32 -12.58 5.53 12.32
N ALA A 33 -12.18 4.36 11.81
CA ALA A 33 -13.01 3.16 11.77
C ALA A 33 -13.39 2.68 13.17
N ASN A 34 -12.41 2.58 14.08
CA ASN A 34 -12.61 2.18 15.47
C ASN A 34 -13.59 3.10 16.19
N ARG A 35 -13.44 4.43 16.00
CA ARG A 35 -14.34 5.43 16.61
C ARG A 35 -15.77 5.29 16.09
N PHE A 36 -15.94 5.07 14.79
CA PHE A 36 -17.26 4.88 14.18
C PHE A 36 -17.91 3.57 14.59
N ALA A 37 -17.15 2.47 14.63
CA ALA A 37 -17.65 1.15 14.96
C ALA A 37 -17.90 0.95 16.47
N GLY A 38 -17.18 1.68 17.32
CA GLY A 38 -17.09 1.36 18.75
C GLY A 38 -16.43 0.00 19.03
N LEU A 39 -15.65 -0.52 18.08
CA LEU A 39 -15.03 -1.85 18.11
C LEU A 39 -13.65 -1.82 17.45
N PRO A 40 -12.73 -2.74 17.83
CA PRO A 40 -11.48 -2.93 17.11
C PRO A 40 -11.75 -3.28 15.64
N CYS A 41 -11.09 -2.58 14.73
CA CYS A 41 -11.19 -2.79 13.30
C CYS A 41 -9.86 -3.25 12.73
N VAL A 42 -9.93 -4.13 11.73
CA VAL A 42 -8.77 -4.63 10.96
C VAL A 42 -8.85 -4.19 9.52
N THR A 43 -7.70 -3.95 8.91
CA THR A 43 -7.58 -3.56 7.49
C THR A 43 -7.80 -4.79 6.62
N ALA A 44 -8.85 -4.77 5.79
CA ALA A 44 -9.18 -5.88 4.89
C ALA A 44 -8.62 -5.66 3.48
N SER A 45 -8.64 -4.41 2.99
CA SER A 45 -8.07 -4.07 1.68
C SER A 45 -7.75 -2.59 1.59
N VAL A 46 -6.88 -2.26 0.64
CA VAL A 46 -6.49 -0.89 0.29
C VAL A 46 -6.65 -0.77 -1.22
N ASP A 47 -7.40 0.23 -1.68
CA ASP A 47 -7.48 0.56 -3.10
C ASP A 47 -6.14 1.16 -3.58
N ALA A 48 -5.99 1.33 -4.90
CA ALA A 48 -4.77 1.94 -5.44
C ALA A 48 -4.51 3.32 -4.82
N VAL A 49 -3.25 3.55 -4.44
CA VAL A 49 -2.80 4.82 -3.85
C VAL A 49 -1.74 5.42 -4.75
N HIS A 50 -1.91 6.70 -5.11
CA HIS A 50 -1.03 7.43 -6.02
C HIS A 50 -0.40 8.62 -5.31
N PHE A 51 0.93 8.65 -5.27
CA PHE A 51 1.70 9.76 -4.71
C PHE A 51 1.88 10.84 -5.76
N VAL A 52 1.07 11.90 -5.70
CA VAL A 52 1.04 12.98 -6.69
C VAL A 52 2.06 14.08 -6.39
N SER A 53 2.32 14.34 -5.11
CA SER A 53 3.31 15.31 -4.64
C SER A 53 4.21 14.69 -3.57
N PRO A 54 5.52 15.00 -3.58
CA PRO A 54 6.44 14.50 -2.56
C PRO A 54 6.27 15.25 -1.23
N ILE A 55 6.51 14.53 -0.13
CA ILE A 55 6.64 15.10 1.21
C ILE A 55 8.12 15.11 1.58
N ARG A 56 8.63 16.21 2.14
CA ARG A 56 10.05 16.39 2.46
C ARG A 56 10.30 16.47 3.96
N VAL A 57 11.53 16.20 4.38
CA VAL A 57 11.99 16.51 5.75
C VAL A 57 11.73 17.98 6.06
N GLY A 58 11.15 18.24 7.22
CA GLY A 58 10.72 19.58 7.64
C GLY A 58 9.26 19.91 7.29
N ASP A 59 8.66 19.25 6.30
CA ASP A 59 7.21 19.38 6.05
C ASP A 59 6.44 18.78 7.23
N THR A 60 5.22 19.26 7.45
CA THR A 60 4.22 18.57 8.27
C THR A 60 3.29 17.77 7.37
N ALA A 61 3.27 16.45 7.53
CA ALA A 61 2.27 15.59 6.92
C ALA A 61 0.96 15.67 7.71
N ILE A 62 -0.11 16.07 7.04
CA ILE A 62 -1.47 16.17 7.59
C ILE A 62 -2.31 15.07 6.96
N LEU A 63 -2.82 14.18 7.80
CA LEU A 63 -3.68 13.07 7.39
C LEU A 63 -5.06 13.26 7.99
N THR A 64 -6.07 13.30 7.13
CA THR A 64 -7.48 13.38 7.51
C THR A 64 -8.20 12.13 7.02
N ALA A 65 -8.83 11.40 7.95
CA ALA A 65 -9.60 10.21 7.62
C ALA A 65 -11.09 10.42 7.90
N MET A 66 -11.94 9.83 7.06
CA MET A 66 -13.39 9.87 7.20
C MET A 66 -14.00 8.56 6.73
N VAL A 67 -14.95 8.03 7.49
CA VAL A 67 -15.78 6.91 7.03
C VAL A 67 -16.70 7.42 5.92
N ASN A 68 -16.52 6.90 4.71
CA ASN A 68 -17.30 7.29 3.54
C ASN A 68 -18.63 6.52 3.47
N ARG A 69 -18.62 5.26 3.90
CA ARG A 69 -19.79 4.36 3.91
C ARG A 69 -19.56 3.19 4.85
N SER A 70 -20.62 2.74 5.51
CA SER A 70 -20.65 1.47 6.23
C SER A 70 -21.62 0.49 5.59
N TRP A 71 -21.38 -0.80 5.86
CA TRP A 71 -22.25 -1.90 5.48
C TRP A 71 -22.52 -2.76 6.72
N LYS A 72 -22.67 -4.09 6.58
CA LYS A 72 -23.00 -4.96 7.71
C LYS A 72 -21.91 -4.95 8.79
N SER A 73 -20.69 -5.36 8.44
CA SER A 73 -19.55 -5.45 9.37
C SER A 73 -18.31 -4.71 8.89
N SER A 74 -18.39 -4.09 7.71
CA SER A 74 -17.28 -3.41 7.06
C SER A 74 -17.63 -1.96 6.76
N MET A 75 -16.59 -1.16 6.55
CA MET A 75 -16.71 0.23 6.18
C MET A 75 -15.56 0.65 5.26
N GLU A 76 -15.84 1.59 4.37
CA GLU A 76 -14.82 2.26 3.57
C GLU A 76 -14.44 3.57 4.26
N VAL A 77 -13.13 3.77 4.43
CA VAL A 77 -12.55 4.96 5.02
C VAL A 77 -11.67 5.63 3.96
N GLY A 78 -11.97 6.89 3.64
CA GLY A 78 -11.12 7.74 2.82
C GLY A 78 -10.06 8.41 3.67
N VAL A 79 -8.83 8.48 3.16
CA VAL A 79 -7.71 9.19 3.79
C VAL A 79 -7.16 10.22 2.82
N HIS A 80 -7.19 11.48 3.21
CA HIS A 80 -6.59 12.59 2.49
C HIS A 80 -5.26 12.96 3.14
N VAL A 81 -4.20 13.07 2.34
CA VAL A 81 -2.85 13.36 2.81
C VAL A 81 -2.31 14.61 2.12
N GLU A 82 -1.94 15.59 2.94
CA GLU A 82 -1.33 16.85 2.53
C GLU A 82 0.06 16.99 3.18
N ALA A 83 0.94 17.73 2.51
CA ALA A 83 2.16 18.25 3.10
C ALA A 83 2.02 19.76 3.25
N GLU A 84 2.34 20.27 4.43
CA GLU A 84 2.40 21.69 4.75
C GLU A 84 3.86 22.09 5.00
N ASP A 85 4.33 23.11 4.28
CA ASP A 85 5.57 23.80 4.64
C ASP A 85 5.29 24.73 5.82
N MET A 86 5.94 24.46 6.96
CA MET A 86 5.70 25.19 8.21
C MET A 86 6.18 26.65 8.18
N LEU A 87 7.08 27.02 7.26
CA LEU A 87 7.60 28.38 7.15
C LEU A 87 6.71 29.24 6.26
N SER A 88 6.27 28.71 5.12
CA SER A 88 5.44 29.44 4.15
C SER A 88 3.94 29.28 4.39
N GLY A 89 3.52 28.21 5.08
CA GLY A 89 2.12 27.81 5.22
C GLY A 89 1.53 27.17 3.95
N GLU A 90 2.34 26.95 2.91
CA GLU A 90 1.88 26.34 1.66
C GLU A 90 1.47 24.88 1.88
N ARG A 91 0.25 24.52 1.46
CA ARG A 91 -0.26 23.16 1.50
C ARG A 91 -0.32 22.54 0.12
N ARG A 92 0.11 21.28 0.05
CA ARG A 92 0.17 20.50 -1.18
C ARG A 92 -0.50 19.15 -0.96
N VAL A 93 -1.49 18.82 -1.78
CA VAL A 93 -2.06 17.47 -1.72
C VAL A 93 -1.04 16.46 -2.25
N CYS A 94 -0.80 15.42 -1.45
CA CYS A 94 0.22 14.41 -1.71
C CYS A 94 -0.40 13.09 -2.18
N SER A 95 -1.51 12.69 -1.58
CA SER A 95 -2.17 11.43 -1.91
C SER A 95 -3.59 11.36 -1.36
N TYR A 96 -4.40 10.51 -1.97
CA TYR A 96 -5.68 10.06 -1.42
C TYR A 96 -5.73 8.53 -1.45
N ALA A 97 -6.22 7.93 -0.38
CA ALA A 97 -6.37 6.48 -0.25
C ALA A 97 -7.80 6.12 0.17
N LYS A 98 -8.29 4.98 -0.32
CA LYS A 98 -9.53 4.37 0.17
C LYS A 98 -9.18 3.02 0.77
N MET A 99 -9.59 2.81 2.01
CA MET A 99 -9.25 1.62 2.78
C MET A 99 -10.54 0.98 3.28
N THR A 100 -10.62 -0.35 3.20
CA THR A 100 -11.76 -1.09 3.74
C THR A 100 -11.36 -1.71 5.07
N PHE A 101 -12.11 -1.38 6.11
CA PHE A 101 -11.95 -1.94 7.45
C PHE A 101 -13.10 -2.88 7.78
N VAL A 102 -12.83 -3.89 8.60
CA VAL A 102 -13.83 -4.80 9.16
C VAL A 102 -13.80 -4.69 10.68
N ALA A 103 -14.95 -4.42 11.29
CA ALA A 103 -15.08 -4.41 12.74
C ALA A 103 -15.11 -5.83 13.28
N MET A 104 -14.42 -6.06 14.39
CA MET A 104 -14.19 -7.38 14.96
C MET A 104 -14.65 -7.43 16.41
N ARG A 105 -15.30 -8.53 16.79
CA ARG A 105 -15.64 -8.89 18.17
C ARG A 105 -15.39 -10.37 18.35
N ASN A 106 -14.59 -10.76 19.35
CA ASN A 106 -14.21 -12.15 19.60
C ASN A 106 -13.68 -12.85 18.33
N GLN A 107 -12.76 -12.18 17.62
CA GLN A 107 -12.16 -12.63 16.35
C GLN A 107 -13.16 -12.88 15.19
N LYS A 108 -14.42 -12.44 15.30
CA LYS A 108 -15.42 -12.56 14.25
C LYS A 108 -15.90 -11.18 13.76
N PRO A 109 -16.29 -11.04 12.49
CA PRO A 109 -16.89 -9.81 11.99
C PRO A 109 -18.13 -9.44 12.80
N ALA A 110 -18.19 -8.18 13.22
CA ALA A 110 -19.25 -7.64 14.08
C ALA A 110 -20.03 -6.54 13.35
N PRO A 111 -21.33 -6.36 13.66
CA PRO A 111 -22.12 -5.32 13.04
C PRO A 111 -21.59 -3.93 13.37
N VAL A 112 -21.68 -3.00 12.42
CA VAL A 112 -21.28 -1.60 12.58
C VAL A 112 -22.49 -0.67 12.42
N PRO A 113 -22.45 0.56 12.96
CA PRO A 113 -23.52 1.53 12.75
C PRO A 113 -23.72 1.85 11.26
N GLU A 114 -24.95 2.20 10.88
CA GLU A 114 -25.24 2.72 9.54
C GLU A 114 -24.80 4.18 9.43
N LEU A 115 -24.03 4.51 8.39
CA LEU A 115 -23.63 5.88 8.11
C LEU A 115 -24.69 6.57 7.24
N VAL A 116 -25.34 7.58 7.80
CA VAL A 116 -26.28 8.45 7.09
C VAL A 116 -25.56 9.73 6.64
N PRO A 117 -25.30 9.93 5.33
CA PRO A 117 -24.62 11.13 4.84
C PRO A 117 -25.55 12.36 4.92
N GLN A 118 -25.07 13.43 5.54
CA GLN A 118 -25.82 14.67 5.76
C GLN A 118 -25.51 15.69 4.67
N SER A 119 -24.24 15.92 4.37
CA SER A 119 -23.80 16.94 3.40
C SER A 119 -23.81 16.43 1.95
N PRO A 120 -23.87 17.32 0.93
CA PRO A 120 -23.74 16.93 -0.48
C PRO A 120 -22.43 16.20 -0.79
N VAL A 121 -21.33 16.61 -0.14
CA VAL A 121 -20.01 15.97 -0.27
C VAL A 121 -20.04 14.56 0.32
N GLU A 122 -20.65 14.39 1.49
CA GLU A 122 -20.84 13.07 2.11
C GLU A 122 -21.70 12.14 1.24
N LYS A 123 -22.81 12.64 0.69
CA LYS A 123 -23.69 11.86 -0.20
C LYS A 123 -22.93 11.41 -1.45
N SER A 124 -22.11 12.29 -2.02
CA SER A 124 -21.26 11.97 -3.17
C SER A 124 -20.23 10.89 -2.82
N ARG A 125 -19.50 11.04 -1.70
CA ARG A 125 -18.54 10.03 -1.22
C ARG A 125 -19.20 8.69 -0.92
N TRP A 126 -20.38 8.70 -0.32
CA TRP A 126 -21.17 7.52 0.00
C TRP A 126 -21.61 6.76 -1.25
N LEU A 127 -22.01 7.46 -2.32
CA LEU A 127 -22.33 6.85 -3.61
C LEU A 127 -21.08 6.26 -4.28
N LEU A 128 -19.98 7.02 -4.31
CA LEU A 128 -18.71 6.58 -4.87
C LEU A 128 -18.13 5.36 -4.14
N ALA A 129 -18.35 5.25 -2.83
CA ALA A 129 -17.93 4.09 -2.03
C ALA A 129 -18.64 2.79 -2.47
N GLU A 130 -19.91 2.87 -2.87
CA GLU A 130 -20.64 1.70 -3.39
C GLU A 130 -20.08 1.24 -4.74
N LEU A 131 -19.86 2.19 -5.65
CA LEU A 131 -19.24 1.90 -6.95
C LEU A 131 -17.82 1.32 -6.77
N SER A 132 -17.06 1.85 -5.81
CA SER A 132 -15.72 1.36 -5.49
C SER A 132 -15.78 -0.09 -4.97
N ARG A 133 -16.77 -0.40 -4.14
CA ARG A 133 -17.01 -1.77 -3.63
C ARG A 133 -17.43 -2.74 -4.74
N GLN A 134 -18.32 -2.34 -5.65
CA GLN A 134 -18.73 -3.16 -6.80
C GLN A 134 -17.53 -3.51 -7.68
N LYS A 135 -16.71 -2.51 -8.03
CA LYS A 135 -15.44 -2.72 -8.75
C LYS A 135 -14.50 -3.67 -8.03
N ARG A 136 -14.47 -3.68 -6.69
CA ARG A 136 -13.68 -4.65 -5.91
C ARG A 136 -14.18 -6.08 -6.11
N TYR A 137 -15.50 -6.29 -6.11
CA TYR A 137 -16.09 -7.61 -6.35
C TYR A 137 -15.87 -8.12 -7.78
N GLU A 138 -15.99 -7.24 -8.78
CA GLU A 138 -15.72 -7.60 -10.18
C GLU A 138 -14.25 -8.03 -10.37
N MET A 139 -13.31 -7.33 -9.72
CA MET A 139 -11.88 -7.63 -9.79
C MET A 139 -11.43 -8.79 -8.91
N GLN A 140 -12.23 -9.28 -7.96
CA GLN A 140 -11.90 -10.47 -7.15
C GLN A 140 -11.80 -11.76 -7.99
N SER A 141 -12.21 -11.71 -9.25
CA SER A 141 -12.10 -12.79 -10.23
C SER A 141 -10.70 -12.97 -10.83
N VAL A 142 -9.74 -12.05 -10.58
CA VAL A 142 -8.35 -12.18 -11.06
C VAL A 142 -7.58 -13.07 -10.07
N PRO A 143 -7.08 -14.25 -10.48
CA PRO A 143 -6.34 -15.14 -9.59
C PRO A 143 -5.11 -14.42 -9.03
N LEU A 144 -4.87 -14.57 -7.71
CA LEU A 144 -3.52 -14.42 -7.13
C LEU A 144 -2.57 -15.20 -8.04
N LEU A 145 -1.56 -14.53 -8.59
CA LEU A 145 -0.70 -15.11 -9.63
C LEU A 145 -0.03 -16.40 -9.15
N LEU A 146 0.07 -16.59 -7.83
CA LEU A 146 0.70 -17.72 -7.15
C LEU A 146 -0.27 -18.77 -6.56
N ARG A 147 -1.49 -18.97 -7.09
CA ARG A 147 -2.26 -20.20 -6.76
C ARG A 147 -1.61 -21.48 -7.29
N LYS A 148 -0.69 -21.37 -8.24
CA LYS A 148 0.26 -22.45 -8.55
C LYS A 148 1.50 -22.17 -7.73
N ASP A 149 1.89 -23.13 -6.91
CA ASP A 149 3.21 -23.24 -6.29
C ASP A 149 4.29 -22.92 -7.33
N ILE A 150 4.64 -21.63 -7.49
CA ILE A 150 5.88 -21.27 -8.16
C ILE A 150 6.95 -21.65 -7.14
N ARG A 151 7.33 -22.94 -7.15
CA ARG A 151 8.54 -23.44 -6.51
C ARG A 151 9.71 -22.87 -7.30
N LEU A 152 9.89 -21.55 -7.21
CA LEU A 152 11.07 -20.86 -7.71
C LEU A 152 12.25 -21.60 -7.10
N ARG A 153 13.02 -22.31 -7.94
CA ARG A 153 14.28 -22.91 -7.51
C ARG A 153 15.22 -21.77 -7.21
N TRP A 154 15.30 -21.38 -5.93
CA TRP A 154 16.17 -20.31 -5.42
C TRP A 154 17.64 -20.69 -5.63
N HIS A 155 18.18 -20.37 -6.78
CA HIS A 155 19.63 -20.32 -6.99
C HIS A 155 20.00 -18.84 -6.91
N LEU A 156 20.97 -18.54 -6.04
CA LEU A 156 21.69 -17.28 -5.83
C LEU A 156 21.08 -15.99 -6.42
N VAL A 157 20.69 -15.07 -5.53
CA VAL A 157 20.63 -13.60 -5.70
C VAL A 157 20.82 -13.10 -7.15
N ILE A 158 19.76 -13.17 -7.94
CA ILE A 158 19.66 -12.45 -9.22
C ILE A 158 19.39 -10.96 -8.87
N PRO A 159 20.00 -9.97 -9.56
CA PRO A 159 19.90 -8.54 -9.22
C PRO A 159 18.48 -7.98 -9.12
N ILE A 160 17.47 -8.67 -9.66
CA ILE A 160 16.08 -8.25 -9.71
C ILE A 160 15.19 -8.85 -8.61
N ARG A 161 15.74 -9.58 -7.63
CA ARG A 161 14.98 -10.22 -6.54
C ARG A 161 15.52 -9.86 -5.16
N ALA A 162 14.64 -9.78 -4.17
CA ALA A 162 15.00 -9.77 -2.75
C ALA A 162 14.00 -10.53 -1.90
N LEU A 163 14.51 -11.03 -0.78
CA LEU A 163 13.75 -11.66 0.29
C LEU A 163 14.10 -10.94 1.59
N SER A 164 13.10 -10.38 2.25
CA SER A 164 13.21 -9.81 3.60
C SER A 164 12.42 -10.66 4.58
N PHE A 165 12.84 -10.66 5.84
CA PHE A 165 12.13 -11.29 6.94
C PHE A 165 11.89 -10.27 8.04
N GLU A 166 10.66 -10.24 8.56
CA GLU A 166 10.28 -9.36 9.66
C GLU A 166 9.63 -10.21 10.76
N TRP A 167 10.05 -10.00 12.00
CA TRP A 167 9.37 -10.56 13.16
C TRP A 167 8.21 -9.66 13.58
N VAL A 168 7.06 -10.27 13.87
CA VAL A 168 5.89 -9.52 14.34
C VAL A 168 5.93 -9.41 15.86
N PHE A 169 6.31 -8.23 16.34
CA PHE A 169 6.29 -7.87 17.75
C PHE A 169 4.96 -7.22 18.16
N THR A 170 4.78 -7.04 19.47
CA THR A 170 3.56 -6.48 20.06
C THR A 170 3.28 -5.04 19.60
N GLU A 171 4.30 -4.26 19.29
CA GLU A 171 4.15 -2.92 18.71
C GLU A 171 3.57 -2.93 17.28
N HIS A 172 3.62 -4.07 16.59
CA HIS A 172 3.14 -4.20 15.22
C HIS A 172 1.65 -4.58 15.13
N VAL A 173 1.04 -4.99 16.24
CA VAL A 173 -0.29 -5.59 16.26
C VAL A 173 -1.31 -4.73 17.01
N ASN A 174 -2.57 -4.93 16.68
CA ASN A 174 -3.68 -4.38 17.43
C ASN A 174 -4.02 -5.25 18.65
N PRO A 175 -4.98 -4.84 19.51
CA PRO A 175 -5.40 -5.63 20.68
C PRO A 175 -6.03 -7.01 20.38
N LEU A 176 -6.17 -7.39 19.11
CA LEU A 176 -6.62 -8.72 18.67
C LEU A 176 -5.45 -9.60 18.21
N ASP A 177 -4.20 -9.17 18.50
CA ASP A 177 -2.97 -9.80 18.06
C ASP A 177 -2.78 -9.84 16.53
N ILE A 178 -3.56 -9.05 15.79
CA ILE A 178 -3.48 -8.95 14.33
C ILE A 178 -2.61 -7.76 13.95
N THR A 179 -1.63 -8.00 13.08
CA THR A 179 -0.72 -6.98 12.55
C THR A 179 -1.48 -5.88 11.82
N PHE A 180 -1.13 -4.62 12.09
CA PHE A 180 -1.67 -3.48 11.33
C PHE A 180 -1.29 -3.60 9.85
N GLY A 181 -2.27 -3.40 8.95
CA GLY A 181 -2.03 -3.45 7.50
C GLY A 181 -0.98 -2.41 7.07
N GLY A 182 -0.92 -1.28 7.77
CA GLY A 182 0.08 -0.24 7.60
C GLY A 182 1.51 -0.72 7.78
N ASN A 183 1.77 -1.57 8.78
CA ASN A 183 3.10 -2.13 9.02
C ASN A 183 3.52 -3.08 7.90
N ILE A 184 2.60 -3.93 7.43
CA ILE A 184 2.85 -4.82 6.29
C ILE A 184 3.18 -4.01 5.03
N MET A 185 2.40 -2.98 4.71
CA MET A 185 2.66 -2.09 3.56
C MET A 185 4.01 -1.37 3.67
N ARG A 186 4.41 -0.95 4.88
CA ARG A 186 5.70 -0.34 5.14
C ARG A 186 6.86 -1.30 4.86
N TRP A 187 6.79 -2.51 5.38
CA TRP A 187 7.82 -3.53 5.14
C TRP A 187 7.89 -3.93 3.67
N MET A 188 6.74 -4.06 3.00
CA MET A 188 6.67 -4.30 1.55
C MET A 188 7.42 -3.20 0.78
N HIS A 189 7.18 -1.93 1.12
CA HIS A 189 7.85 -0.80 0.48
C HIS A 189 9.38 -0.85 0.68
N PHE A 190 9.85 -1.14 1.89
CA PHE A 190 11.30 -1.23 2.15
C PHE A 190 11.96 -2.39 1.41
N ALA A 191 11.35 -3.58 1.44
CA ALA A 191 11.85 -4.73 0.68
C ALA A 191 11.87 -4.44 -0.83
N ALA A 192 10.82 -3.81 -1.37
CA ALA A 192 10.73 -3.43 -2.77
C ALA A 192 11.76 -2.35 -3.14
N SER A 193 12.02 -1.40 -2.24
CA SER A 193 13.02 -0.36 -2.45
C SER A 193 14.42 -0.93 -2.62
N VAL A 194 14.78 -2.00 -1.90
CA VAL A 194 16.06 -2.71 -2.07
C VAL A 194 16.17 -3.31 -3.46
N THR A 195 15.14 -4.04 -3.90
CA THR A 195 15.09 -4.67 -5.23
C THR A 195 15.12 -3.65 -6.36
N ALA A 196 14.31 -2.60 -6.25
CA ALA A 196 14.26 -1.52 -7.21
C ALA A 196 15.60 -0.79 -7.28
N SER A 197 16.24 -0.51 -6.15
CA SER A 197 17.54 0.17 -6.09
C SER A 197 18.65 -0.65 -6.75
N ARG A 198 18.65 -1.98 -6.57
CA ARG A 198 19.62 -2.89 -7.22
C ARG A 198 19.50 -2.85 -8.74
N HIS A 199 18.28 -2.82 -9.26
CA HIS A 199 18.03 -2.74 -10.71
C HIS A 199 18.31 -1.35 -11.28
N ALA A 200 17.79 -0.30 -10.64
CA ALA A 200 17.86 1.07 -11.16
C ALA A 200 19.23 1.72 -11.00
N ARG A 201 19.96 1.38 -9.92
CA ARG A 201 21.15 2.11 -9.43
C ARG A 201 20.91 3.62 -9.35
N ALA A 202 19.73 4.00 -8.87
CA ALA A 202 19.23 5.36 -8.83
C ALA A 202 18.43 5.60 -7.55
N HIS A 203 18.20 6.88 -7.24
CA HIS A 203 17.23 7.26 -6.20
C HIS A 203 15.82 7.03 -6.71
N LEU A 204 14.97 6.50 -5.85
CA LEU A 204 13.65 6.01 -6.24
C LEU A 204 12.60 6.60 -5.33
N LEU A 205 11.52 7.09 -5.95
CA LEU A 205 10.32 7.50 -5.25
C LEU A 205 9.21 6.49 -5.51
N LEU A 206 8.48 6.10 -4.48
CA LEU A 206 7.24 5.35 -4.65
C LEU A 206 6.21 6.26 -5.34
N ALA A 207 5.78 5.88 -6.55
CA ALA A 207 4.81 6.65 -7.31
C ALA A 207 3.38 6.16 -7.08
N SER A 208 3.20 4.84 -6.94
CA SER A 208 1.91 4.25 -6.59
C SER A 208 2.05 2.84 -6.03
N ILE A 209 1.02 2.42 -5.33
CA ILE A 209 0.75 1.02 -4.98
C ILE A 209 -0.60 0.64 -5.59
N ASP A 210 -0.68 -0.54 -6.20
CA ASP A 210 -1.92 -1.07 -6.74
C ASP A 210 -2.83 -1.54 -5.61
N ARG A 211 -4.10 -1.80 -5.93
CA ARG A 211 -5.03 -2.39 -4.97
C ARG A 211 -4.45 -3.68 -4.38
N LEU A 212 -4.56 -3.83 -3.07
CA LEU A 212 -4.20 -5.05 -2.36
C LEU A 212 -5.30 -5.48 -1.40
N GLN A 213 -5.37 -6.78 -1.15
CA GLN A 213 -6.30 -7.40 -0.21
C GLN A 213 -5.51 -8.27 0.77
N PHE A 214 -5.80 -8.12 2.06
CA PHE A 214 -5.29 -9.00 3.10
C PHE A 214 -6.18 -10.24 3.17
N VAL A 215 -5.66 -11.36 2.64
CA VAL A 215 -6.37 -12.64 2.52
C VAL A 215 -6.32 -13.40 3.84
N ASN A 216 -5.12 -13.48 4.44
CA ASN A 216 -4.92 -14.13 5.73
C ASN A 216 -4.31 -13.14 6.72
N PRO A 217 -4.80 -13.10 7.98
CA PRO A 217 -4.22 -12.27 9.01
C PRO A 217 -2.81 -12.76 9.36
N VAL A 218 -1.97 -11.79 9.73
CA VAL A 218 -0.64 -12.01 10.27
C VAL A 218 -0.70 -11.76 11.77
N MET A 219 -0.35 -12.76 12.56
CA MET A 219 -0.49 -12.73 14.01
C MET A 219 0.82 -12.32 14.69
N VAL A 220 0.72 -11.83 15.93
CA VAL A 220 1.90 -11.60 16.79
C VAL A 220 2.73 -12.88 16.93
N GLY A 221 4.05 -12.73 16.94
CA GLY A 221 5.00 -13.86 17.01
C GLY A 221 5.27 -14.54 15.66
N GLU A 222 4.45 -14.32 14.62
CA GLU A 222 4.76 -14.86 13.30
C GLU A 222 5.97 -14.17 12.66
N VAL A 223 6.62 -14.89 11.75
CA VAL A 223 7.65 -14.36 10.87
C VAL A 223 7.05 -14.10 9.50
N VAL A 224 7.16 -12.85 9.04
CA VAL A 224 6.73 -12.42 7.72
C VAL A 224 7.89 -12.54 6.75
N ALA A 225 7.71 -13.30 5.68
CA ALA A 225 8.63 -13.41 4.55
C ALA A 225 8.09 -12.58 3.38
N ILE A 226 8.81 -11.52 3.02
CA ILE A 226 8.46 -10.60 1.94
C ILE A 226 9.38 -10.87 0.77
N ARG A 227 8.80 -11.34 -0.33
CA ARG A 227 9.52 -11.55 -1.59
C ARG A 227 9.17 -10.45 -2.55
N THR A 228 10.17 -9.93 -3.25
CA THR A 228 9.99 -8.88 -4.24
C THR A 228 10.75 -9.23 -5.50
N ILE A 229 10.16 -8.90 -6.65
CA ILE A 229 10.78 -9.04 -7.96
C ILE A 229 10.40 -7.84 -8.83
N VAL A 230 11.32 -7.36 -9.67
CA VAL A 230 10.96 -6.39 -10.72
C VAL A 230 10.11 -7.13 -11.76
N SER A 231 8.82 -6.82 -11.83
CA SER A 231 7.90 -7.43 -12.82
C SER A 231 8.09 -6.81 -14.19
N GLN A 232 8.34 -5.50 -14.26
CA GLN A 232 8.58 -4.81 -15.53
C GLN A 232 9.34 -3.49 -15.32
N ALA A 233 10.21 -3.12 -16.26
CA ALA A 233 10.82 -1.80 -16.34
C ALA A 233 10.33 -1.06 -17.58
N PHE A 234 9.91 0.20 -17.39
CA PHE A 234 9.48 1.11 -18.44
C PHE A 234 10.59 2.12 -18.75
N ASN A 235 10.23 3.34 -19.21
CA ASN A 235 11.24 4.36 -19.50
C ASN A 235 11.93 4.87 -18.23
N SER A 236 11.17 5.45 -17.29
CA SER A 236 11.70 6.05 -16.05
C SER A 236 11.15 5.42 -14.77
N SER A 237 10.36 4.37 -14.92
CA SER A 237 9.63 3.73 -13.82
C SER A 237 9.75 2.23 -13.93
N MET A 238 9.62 1.55 -12.80
CA MET A 238 9.57 0.10 -12.71
C MET A 238 8.39 -0.34 -11.84
N GLU A 239 7.78 -1.45 -12.23
CA GLU A 239 6.79 -2.16 -11.44
C GLU A 239 7.49 -3.32 -10.73
N LEU A 240 7.15 -3.49 -9.46
CA LEU A 240 7.62 -4.58 -8.64
C LEU A 240 6.42 -5.38 -8.17
N TYR A 241 6.53 -6.70 -8.30
CA TYR A 241 5.61 -7.65 -7.74
C TYR A 241 6.10 -8.09 -6.36
N ILE A 242 5.20 -8.12 -5.39
CA ILE A 242 5.49 -8.37 -3.99
C ILE A 242 4.55 -9.44 -3.46
N THR A 243 5.09 -10.45 -2.79
CA THR A 243 4.30 -11.46 -2.06
C THR A 243 4.69 -11.46 -0.60
N VAL A 244 3.70 -11.48 0.28
CA VAL A 244 3.87 -11.49 1.73
C VAL A 244 3.34 -12.80 2.28
N ASN A 245 4.22 -13.63 2.82
CA ASN A 245 3.83 -14.87 3.48
C ASN A 245 4.11 -14.78 4.97
N ALA A 246 3.18 -15.23 5.80
CA ALA A 246 3.37 -15.34 7.24
C ALA A 246 3.50 -16.82 7.63
N ARG A 247 4.34 -17.09 8.63
CA ARG A 247 4.47 -18.42 9.22
C ARG A 247 4.69 -18.30 10.73
N ASP A 248 4.22 -19.28 11.47
CA ASP A 248 4.56 -19.42 12.88
C ASP A 248 6.06 -19.78 13.01
N HIS A 249 6.73 -19.16 13.98
CA HIS A 249 8.17 -19.35 14.22
C HIS A 249 8.49 -20.73 14.82
N CYS A 250 7.55 -21.36 15.53
CA CYS A 250 7.66 -22.69 16.10
C CYS A 250 7.46 -23.81 15.06
N GLY A 251 7.05 -23.47 13.84
CA GLY A 251 6.78 -24.40 12.75
C GLY A 251 5.38 -24.23 12.18
N GLY A 252 5.16 -24.68 10.95
CA GLY A 252 3.88 -24.56 10.26
C GLY A 252 4.04 -24.30 8.76
N SER A 253 2.95 -24.47 8.02
CA SER A 253 2.91 -24.09 6.60
C SER A 253 2.84 -22.57 6.48
N ALA A 254 3.62 -22.03 5.54
CA ALA A 254 3.55 -20.60 5.21
C ALA A 254 2.18 -20.29 4.59
N ARG A 255 1.57 -19.19 5.01
CA ARG A 255 0.28 -18.71 4.50
C ARG A 255 0.48 -17.39 3.76
N LEU A 256 -0.08 -17.29 2.56
CA LEU A 256 -0.08 -16.02 1.83
C LEU A 256 -0.97 -15.01 2.54
N SER A 257 -0.39 -13.93 3.06
CA SER A 257 -1.17 -12.83 3.63
C SER A 257 -1.73 -11.96 2.53
N ASN A 258 -0.87 -11.44 1.65
CA ASN A 258 -1.27 -10.61 0.53
C ASN A 258 -0.23 -10.60 -0.59
N GLU A 259 -0.66 -10.13 -1.75
CA GLU A 259 0.19 -9.80 -2.90
C GLU A 259 -0.10 -8.37 -3.30
N ALA A 260 0.88 -7.69 -3.91
CA ALA A 260 0.68 -6.35 -4.44
C ALA A 260 1.68 -6.04 -5.56
N PHE A 261 1.34 -5.00 -6.32
CA PHE A 261 2.27 -4.32 -7.21
C PHE A 261 2.57 -2.94 -6.64
N MET A 262 3.86 -2.57 -6.63
CA MET A 262 4.30 -1.22 -6.34
C MET A 262 5.06 -0.68 -7.54
N THR A 263 4.92 0.60 -7.82
CA THR A 263 5.72 1.25 -8.86
C THR A 263 6.56 2.38 -8.33
N PHE A 264 7.84 2.30 -8.69
CA PHE A 264 8.86 3.26 -8.34
C PHE A 264 9.26 4.04 -9.58
N VAL A 265 9.58 5.32 -9.39
CA VAL A 265 10.13 6.21 -10.42
C VAL A 265 11.55 6.57 -10.02
N ALA A 266 12.50 6.36 -10.94
CA ALA A 266 13.88 6.78 -10.73
C ALA A 266 14.01 8.28 -10.96
N VAL A 267 14.71 8.97 -10.06
CA VAL A 267 14.85 10.43 -10.09
C VAL A 267 16.30 10.89 -9.91
N ASN A 268 16.67 11.97 -10.58
CA ASN A 268 17.94 12.67 -10.36
C ASN A 268 17.87 13.59 -9.13
N GLU A 269 18.99 14.26 -8.84
CA GLU A 269 19.14 15.16 -7.67
C GLU A 269 18.12 16.30 -7.63
N ARG A 270 17.59 16.69 -8.79
CA ARG A 270 16.56 17.73 -8.92
C ARG A 270 15.13 17.18 -8.86
N GLY A 271 14.97 15.89 -8.54
CA GLY A 271 13.68 15.21 -8.51
C GLY A 271 13.08 14.93 -9.89
N ARG A 272 13.84 15.09 -10.99
CA ARG A 272 13.36 14.80 -12.35
C ARG A 272 13.54 13.32 -12.68
N ALA A 273 12.55 12.75 -13.36
CA ALA A 273 12.57 11.36 -13.78
C ALA A 273 13.78 11.05 -14.68
N ILE A 274 14.45 9.92 -14.44
CA ILE A 274 15.58 9.42 -15.24
C ILE A 274 15.30 8.03 -15.76
N ARG A 275 16.01 7.65 -16.83
CA ARG A 275 15.83 6.37 -17.49
C ARG A 275 16.27 5.22 -16.58
N VAL A 276 15.50 4.14 -16.56
CA VAL A 276 15.83 2.89 -15.87
C VAL A 276 16.30 1.84 -16.88
N PRO A 277 17.16 0.90 -16.48
CA PRO A 277 17.51 -0.24 -17.34
C PRO A 277 16.27 -1.06 -17.72
N GLY A 278 16.22 -1.51 -18.97
CA GLY A 278 15.17 -2.42 -19.43
C GLY A 278 15.26 -3.80 -18.79
N MET A 279 14.18 -4.57 -18.88
CA MET A 279 14.12 -5.94 -18.37
C MET A 279 14.29 -6.96 -19.49
N HIS A 280 15.06 -8.01 -19.22
CA HIS A 280 15.13 -9.22 -20.03
C HIS A 280 14.65 -10.38 -19.16
N PHE A 281 13.58 -11.05 -19.56
CA PHE A 281 12.97 -12.15 -18.80
C PHE A 281 13.48 -13.50 -19.31
N GLU A 282 14.23 -14.20 -18.47
CA GLU A 282 14.84 -15.48 -18.79
C GLU A 282 13.89 -16.64 -18.48
N SER A 283 13.08 -16.51 -17.41
CA SER A 283 12.17 -17.57 -16.96
C SER A 283 10.71 -17.34 -17.38
N ALA A 284 9.94 -18.43 -17.48
CA ALA A 284 8.50 -18.36 -17.72
C ALA A 284 7.76 -17.62 -16.60
N ASP A 285 8.19 -17.80 -15.34
CA ASP A 285 7.58 -17.16 -14.17
C ASP A 285 7.74 -15.64 -14.21
N GLU A 286 8.91 -15.16 -14.65
CA GLU A 286 9.16 -13.73 -14.87
C GLU A 286 8.25 -13.17 -15.97
N ARG A 287 8.04 -13.92 -17.04
CA ARG A 287 7.13 -13.52 -18.13
C ARG A 287 5.69 -13.46 -17.66
N ILE A 288 5.25 -14.37 -16.79
CA ILE A 288 3.92 -14.33 -16.17
C ILE A 288 3.75 -13.08 -15.30
N CYS A 289 4.78 -12.70 -14.53
CA CYS A 289 4.72 -11.47 -13.72
C CYS A 289 4.68 -10.21 -14.60
N ALA A 290 5.43 -10.21 -15.71
CA ALA A 290 5.41 -9.14 -16.71
C ALA A 290 4.11 -9.12 -17.52
N ASP A 291 3.39 -10.25 -17.57
CA ASP A 291 2.13 -10.36 -18.27
C ASP A 291 1.11 -9.39 -17.66
N ALA A 292 0.38 -8.70 -18.52
CA ALA A 292 -0.49 -7.58 -18.19
C ALA A 292 0.17 -6.37 -17.48
N ALA A 293 1.50 -6.27 -17.36
CA ALA A 293 2.16 -5.10 -16.75
C ALA A 293 1.83 -3.79 -17.48
N ASP A 294 1.71 -3.83 -18.81
CA ASP A 294 1.28 -2.67 -19.61
C ASP A 294 -0.17 -2.27 -19.33
N GLN A 295 -1.06 -3.26 -19.15
CA GLN A 295 -2.47 -3.00 -18.79
C GLN A 295 -2.59 -2.41 -17.39
N ARG A 296 -1.84 -2.94 -16.41
CA ARG A 296 -1.76 -2.37 -15.05
C ARG A 296 -1.22 -0.94 -15.08
N ARG A 297 -0.18 -0.69 -15.87
CA ARG A 297 0.38 0.66 -16.06
C ARG A 297 -0.65 1.61 -16.67
N ALA A 298 -1.38 1.21 -17.70
CA ALA A 298 -2.40 2.03 -18.33
C ALA A 298 -3.48 2.45 -17.31
N ARG A 299 -3.98 1.48 -16.52
CA ARG A 299 -4.94 1.74 -15.43
C ARG A 299 -4.39 2.73 -14.41
N ARG A 300 -3.15 2.53 -13.94
CA ARG A 300 -2.50 3.45 -12.98
C ARG A 300 -2.40 4.88 -13.52
N LEU A 301 -2.05 5.05 -14.79
CA LEU A 301 -1.94 6.38 -15.40
C LEU A 301 -3.30 7.08 -15.50
N GLU A 302 -4.36 6.33 -15.85
CA GLU A 302 -5.72 6.85 -15.88
C GLU A 302 -6.20 7.25 -14.48
N GLU A 303 -6.03 6.39 -13.49
CA GLU A 303 -6.38 6.69 -12.09
C GLU A 303 -5.61 7.90 -11.55
N ARG A 304 -4.31 8.00 -11.85
CA ARG A 304 -3.49 9.15 -11.46
C ARG A 304 -3.97 10.44 -12.12
N ARG A 305 -4.40 10.40 -13.39
CA ARG A 305 -4.96 11.57 -14.08
C ARG A 305 -6.24 12.02 -13.40
N LEU A 306 -7.18 11.10 -13.19
CA LEU A 306 -8.45 11.40 -12.50
C LEU A 306 -8.21 11.97 -11.09
N LEU A 307 -7.24 11.42 -10.36
CA LEU A 307 -6.88 11.96 -9.05
C LEU A 307 -6.36 13.39 -9.15
N LYS A 308 -5.49 13.70 -10.11
CA LYS A 308 -5.01 15.08 -10.29
C LYS A 308 -6.14 16.04 -10.65
N ASP A 309 -7.06 15.63 -11.52
CA ASP A 309 -8.21 16.46 -11.91
C ASP A 309 -9.17 16.71 -10.74
N MET A 310 -9.21 15.82 -9.74
CA MET A 310 -9.98 16.01 -8.50
C MET A 310 -9.29 16.89 -7.46
N LEU A 311 -7.98 17.12 -7.59
CA LEU A 311 -7.15 17.81 -6.60
C LEU A 311 -6.72 19.23 -7.04
N VAL A 312 -6.99 19.60 -8.29
CA VAL A 312 -6.85 20.94 -8.87
C VAL A 312 -8.20 21.65 -8.83
#